data_AF-A0A925RBG7-F1
#
_entry.id   AF-A0A925RBG7-F1
#
_cell.length_a   1.000
_cell.length_b   1.000
_cell.length_c   1.000
_cell.angle_alpha   90.00
_cell.angle_beta   90.00
_cell.angle_gamma   90.00
#
_symmetry.space_group_name_H-M   'P 1'
#
loop_
_entity.id
_entity.type
_entity.pdbx_description
1 polymer ?
#
loop_
_entity_poly.entity_id
_entity_poly.type
_entity_poly.pdbx_seq_one_letter_code
_entity_poly.pdbx_strand_id
1 'polypeptide(L)'
;MSKNSPATAPRTNWFDEQTQTPIIDQHARKLTTFLDALADGSIDAQEIKSQETRVYNLLKELEPQLDDDLHAKVTNLLCELTAYDLMQMLLQVQQSRPRTTFRG
;
A
#
# COMPACT_ATOMS: atom_id res chain seq x y z
N MET A 1 -24.19 18.26 32.36
CA MET A 1 -24.19 17.79 30.96
C MET A 1 -23.02 18.45 30.24
N SER A 2 -22.05 17.67 29.79
CA SER A 2 -21.22 17.95 28.60
C SER A 2 -20.39 16.71 28.35
N LYS A 3 -20.84 15.88 27.40
CA LYS A 3 -20.07 14.74 26.90
C LYS A 3 -19.10 15.32 25.86
N ASN A 4 -17.81 15.34 26.17
CA ASN A 4 -16.77 15.55 25.16
C ASN A 4 -16.76 14.31 24.26
N SER A 5 -17.27 14.44 23.04
CA SER A 5 -17.04 13.46 21.98
C SER A 5 -15.58 13.56 21.52
N PRO A 6 -14.85 12.44 21.34
CA PRO A 6 -13.50 12.48 20.78
C PRO A 6 -13.58 12.94 19.31
N ALA A 7 -12.79 13.95 18.96
CA ALA A 7 -12.70 14.45 17.59
C ALA A 7 -12.24 13.33 16.64
N THR A 8 -13.02 13.07 15.60
CA THR A 8 -12.68 12.12 14.53
C THR A 8 -11.40 12.59 13.84
N ALA A 9 -10.40 11.72 13.72
CA ALA A 9 -9.17 12.04 12.99
C ALA A 9 -9.51 12.50 11.55
N PRO A 10 -8.82 13.53 11.02
CA PRO A 10 -9.08 14.03 9.68
C PRO A 10 -8.87 12.91 8.65
N ARG A 11 -9.77 12.80 7.68
CA ARG A 11 -9.67 11.80 6.61
C ARG A 11 -8.41 12.06 5.79
N THR A 12 -7.67 11.00 5.53
CA THR A 12 -6.48 11.05 4.66
C THR A 12 -6.92 10.81 3.22
N ASN A 13 -6.56 11.71 2.30
CA ASN A 13 -6.82 11.54 0.87
C ASN A 13 -5.97 10.40 0.29
N TRP A 14 -6.55 9.65 -0.66
CA TRP A 14 -5.92 8.50 -1.31
C TRP A 14 -5.24 8.84 -2.65
N PHE A 15 -5.51 10.04 -3.17
CA PHE A 15 -4.95 10.56 -4.42
C PHE A 15 -4.58 12.04 -4.28
N ASP A 16 -3.71 12.50 -5.17
CA ASP A 16 -3.41 13.92 -5.36
C ASP A 16 -4.30 14.47 -6.48
N GLU A 17 -5.04 15.54 -6.19
CA GLU A 17 -5.99 16.14 -7.14
C GLU A 17 -5.31 16.84 -8.33
N GLN A 18 -4.08 17.33 -8.14
CA GLN A 18 -3.36 18.08 -9.16
C GLN A 18 -2.70 17.14 -10.16
N THR A 19 -2.07 16.08 -9.67
CA THR A 19 -1.38 15.11 -10.53
C THR A 19 -2.29 13.95 -10.95
N GLN A 20 -3.47 13.80 -10.34
CA GLN A 20 -4.40 12.69 -10.55
C GLN A 20 -3.76 11.31 -10.32
N THR A 21 -2.78 11.25 -9.43
CA THR A 21 -2.06 10.00 -9.11
C THR A 21 -2.50 9.45 -7.75
N PRO A 22 -2.55 8.12 -7.59
CA PRO A 22 -2.62 7.52 -6.26
C PRO A 22 -1.43 7.98 -5.41
N ILE A 23 -1.67 8.25 -4.12
CA ILE A 23 -0.62 8.61 -3.14
C ILE A 23 -0.58 7.62 -1.96
N ILE A 24 -1.21 6.46 -2.13
CA ILE A 24 -1.23 5.38 -1.12
C ILE A 24 0.19 4.90 -0.80
N ASP A 25 1.07 4.85 -1.80
CA ASP A 25 2.48 4.47 -1.62
C ASP A 25 3.23 5.49 -0.73
N GLN A 26 2.94 6.78 -0.87
CA GLN A 26 3.52 7.83 -0.03
C GLN A 26 3.08 7.68 1.43
N HIS A 27 1.85 7.24 1.67
CA HIS A 27 1.36 6.91 3.00
C HIS A 27 2.00 5.62 3.51
N ALA A 28 2.15 4.60 2.66
CA ALA A 28 2.80 3.34 3.01
C ALA A 28 4.24 3.55 3.48
N ARG A 29 4.98 4.45 2.83
CA ARG A 29 6.36 4.83 3.22
C ARG A 29 6.47 5.48 4.59
N LYS A 30 5.35 6.00 5.13
CA LYS A 30 5.28 6.60 6.47
C LYS A 30 4.82 5.61 7.54
N LEU A 31 4.44 4.39 7.17
CA LEU A 31 4.07 3.36 8.14
C LEU A 31 5.29 3.00 8.97
N THR A 32 5.17 3.09 10.30
CA THR A 32 6.23 2.69 11.23
C THR A 32 6.68 1.26 10.94
N THR A 33 5.74 0.35 10.65
CA THR A 33 6.06 -1.04 10.29
C THR A 33 6.87 -1.19 9.02
N PHE A 34 6.77 -0.25 8.08
CA PHE A 34 7.58 -0.24 6.85
C PHE A 34 8.96 0.37 7.12
N LEU A 35 9.03 1.45 7.91
CA LEU A 35 10.29 2.05 8.32
C LEU A 35 11.14 1.10 9.16
N ASP A 36 10.51 0.39 10.10
CA ASP A 36 11.17 -0.60 10.95
C ASP A 36 11.74 -1.75 10.12
N ALA A 37 10.97 -2.26 9.14
CA ALA A 37 11.40 -3.34 8.25
C ALA A 37 12.49 -2.93 7.24
N LEU A 38 12.83 -1.64 7.16
CA LEU A 38 13.91 -1.13 6.31
C LEU A 38 15.09 -0.62 7.13
N ALA A 39 15.01 -0.66 8.46
CA ALA A 39 15.96 0.01 9.35
C ALA A 39 17.39 -0.55 9.23
N ASP A 40 17.52 -1.84 8.92
CA ASP A 40 18.81 -2.51 8.74
C ASP A 40 19.25 -2.62 7.25
N GLY A 41 18.44 -2.10 6.33
CA GLY A 41 18.71 -2.08 4.89
C GLY A 41 18.40 -3.39 4.16
N SER A 42 17.79 -4.38 4.81
CA SER A 42 17.34 -5.63 4.19
C SER A 42 15.92 -5.98 4.63
N ILE A 43 15.19 -6.74 3.81
CA ILE A 43 13.90 -7.30 4.23
C ILE A 43 14.04 -8.82 4.31
N ASP A 44 13.69 -9.41 5.45
CA ASP A 44 13.73 -10.85 5.67
C ASP A 44 12.36 -11.54 5.54
N ALA A 45 12.37 -12.88 5.57
CA ALA A 45 11.14 -13.68 5.42
C ALA A 45 10.14 -13.49 6.57
N GLN A 46 10.63 -13.21 7.78
CA GLN A 46 9.79 -13.00 8.95
C GLN A 46 9.08 -11.63 8.88
N GLU A 47 9.74 -10.62 8.33
CA GLU A 47 9.16 -9.30 8.09
C GLU A 47 8.06 -9.34 7.04
N ILE A 48 8.28 -10.09 5.94
CA ILE A 48 7.25 -10.34 4.93
C ILE A 48 6.03 -11.04 5.55
N LYS A 49 6.25 -12.11 6.33
CA LYS A 49 5.17 -12.82 7.02
C LYS A 49 4.40 -11.93 8.00
N SER A 50 5.12 -11.03 8.68
CA SER A 50 4.51 -10.07 9.59
C SER A 50 3.65 -9.06 8.83
N GLN A 51 4.09 -8.61 7.65
CA GLN A 51 3.30 -7.74 6.78
C GLN A 51 2.06 -8.44 6.24
N GLU A 52 2.20 -9.69 5.77
CA GLU A 52 1.07 -10.53 5.33
C GLU A 52 0.01 -10.66 6.44
N THR A 53 0.45 -10.96 7.67
CA THR A 53 -0.44 -11.07 8.83
C THR A 53 -1.21 -9.79 9.10
N ARG A 54 -0.55 -8.62 8.97
CA ARG A 54 -1.22 -7.32 9.11
C ARG A 54 -2.28 -7.09 8.03
N VAL A 55 -1.95 -7.37 6.77
CA VAL A 55 -2.88 -7.25 5.65
C VAL A 55 -4.09 -8.17 5.85
N TYR A 56 -3.87 -9.44 6.18
CA TYR A 56 -4.94 -10.40 6.45
C TYR A 56 -5.89 -9.92 7.55
N ASN A 57 -5.35 -9.44 8.68
CA ASN A 57 -6.17 -8.97 9.79
C ASN A 57 -7.03 -7.76 9.39
N LEU A 58 -6.47 -6.82 8.63
CA LEU A 58 -7.20 -5.65 8.12
C LEU A 58 -8.32 -6.05 7.15
N LEU A 59 -8.04 -6.95 6.21
CA LEU A 59 -9.06 -7.45 5.28
C LEU A 59 -10.20 -8.15 6.02
N LYS A 60 -9.86 -9.04 6.96
CA LYS A 60 -10.83 -9.77 7.78
C LYS A 60 -11.72 -8.85 8.63
N GLU A 61 -11.15 -7.77 9.16
CA GLU A 61 -11.89 -6.79 9.96
C GLU A 61 -12.79 -5.91 9.09
N LEU A 62 -12.30 -5.47 7.93
CA LEU A 62 -13.00 -4.51 7.07
C LEU A 62 -14.10 -5.16 6.24
N GLU A 63 -13.85 -6.34 5.68
CA GLU A 63 -14.74 -6.99 4.71
C GLU A 63 -16.21 -7.12 5.18
N PRO A 64 -16.52 -7.53 6.43
CA PRO A 64 -17.91 -7.64 6.90
C PRO A 64 -18.61 -6.29 7.15
N GLN A 65 -17.89 -5.18 7.15
CA GLN A 65 -18.43 -3.83 7.36
C GLN A 65 -18.92 -3.18 6.06
N LEU A 66 -18.62 -3.80 4.91
CA LEU A 66 -18.99 -3.31 3.60
C LEU A 66 -20.30 -4.00 3.18
N ASP A 67 -21.24 -3.22 2.65
CA ASP A 67 -22.33 -3.81 1.87
C ASP A 67 -21.80 -4.37 0.54
N ASP A 68 -22.61 -5.18 -0.15
CA ASP A 68 -22.18 -5.89 -1.37
C ASP A 68 -21.66 -4.93 -2.46
N ASP A 69 -22.32 -3.79 -2.65
CA ASP A 69 -21.94 -2.79 -3.65
C ASP A 69 -20.62 -2.11 -3.32
N LEU A 70 -20.41 -1.76 -2.04
CA LEU A 70 -19.17 -1.15 -1.57
C LEU A 70 -18.04 -2.16 -1.54
N HIS A 71 -18.31 -3.41 -1.14
CA HIS A 71 -17.36 -4.51 -1.18
C HIS A 71 -16.83 -4.72 -2.59
N ALA A 72 -17.71 -4.77 -3.60
CA ALA A 72 -17.30 -4.91 -5.00
C ALA A 72 -16.39 -3.76 -5.46
N LYS A 73 -16.71 -2.51 -5.07
CA LYS A 73 -15.88 -1.33 -5.40
C LYS A 73 -14.52 -1.36 -4.73
N VAL A 74 -14.46 -1.69 -3.44
CA VAL A 74 -13.21 -1.80 -2.67
C VAL A 74 -12.36 -2.95 -3.21
N THR A 75 -12.96 -4.08 -3.53
CA THR A 75 -12.28 -5.22 -4.15
C THR A 75 -11.64 -4.82 -5.48
N ASN A 76 -12.40 -4.15 -6.35
CA ASN A 76 -11.86 -3.65 -7.62
C ASN A 76 -10.69 -2.68 -7.41
N LEU A 77 -10.81 -1.76 -6.44
CA LEU A 77 -9.73 -0.82 -6.09
C LEU A 77 -8.46 -1.56 -5.61
N LEU A 78 -8.58 -2.56 -4.74
CA LEU A 78 -7.45 -3.33 -4.24
C LEU A 78 -6.75 -4.10 -5.38
N CYS A 79 -7.52 -4.67 -6.31
CA CYS A 79 -6.99 -5.33 -7.50
C CYS A 79 -6.21 -4.37 -8.39
N GLU A 80 -6.79 -3.21 -8.73
CA GLU A 80 -6.15 -2.20 -9.58
C GLU A 80 -4.89 -1.62 -8.94
N LEU A 81 -4.90 -1.33 -7.63
CA LEU A 81 -3.71 -0.88 -6.91
C LEU A 81 -2.60 -1.94 -6.94
N THR A 82 -2.94 -3.20 -6.68
CA THR A 82 -1.96 -4.30 -6.73
C THR A 82 -1.36 -4.46 -8.12
N ALA A 83 -2.19 -4.40 -9.17
CA ALA A 83 -1.75 -4.47 -10.56
C ALA A 83 -0.82 -3.28 -10.90
N TYR A 84 -1.20 -2.07 -10.50
CA TYR A 84 -0.41 -0.86 -10.70
C TYR A 84 0.96 -0.95 -10.05
N ASP A 85 1.05 -1.40 -8.79
CA ASP A 85 2.31 -1.54 -8.07
C ASP A 85 3.22 -2.61 -8.69
N LEU A 86 2.66 -3.75 -9.11
CA LEU A 86 3.42 -4.77 -9.84
C LEU A 86 3.94 -4.26 -11.18
N MET A 87 3.12 -3.50 -11.93
CA MET A 87 3.54 -2.89 -13.19
C MET A 87 4.67 -1.87 -12.98
N GLN A 88 4.59 -1.04 -11.94
CA GLN A 88 5.65 -0.10 -11.58
C GLN A 88 6.94 -0.81 -11.22
N MET A 89 6.87 -1.86 -10.37
CA MET A 89 8.04 -2.67 -10.01
C MET A 89 8.68 -3.29 -11.25
N LEU A 90 7.90 -3.89 -12.14
CA LEU A 90 8.38 -4.48 -13.38
C LEU A 90 9.05 -3.45 -14.29
N LEU A 91 8.45 -2.25 -14.42
CA LEU A 91 9.03 -1.15 -15.18
C LEU A 91 10.40 -0.73 -14.61
N GLN A 92 10.52 -0.58 -13.29
CA GLN A 92 11.77 -0.23 -12.63
C GLN A 92 12.86 -1.30 -12.84
N VAL A 93 12.50 -2.58 -12.72
CA VAL A 93 13.42 -3.70 -12.98
C VAL A 93 13.90 -3.69 -14.43
N GLN A 94 13.00 -3.43 -15.39
CA GLN A 94 13.38 -3.34 -16.80
C GLN A 94 14.32 -2.17 -17.09
N GLN A 95 14.09 -1.01 -16.47
CA GLN A 95 14.94 0.18 -16.61
C GLN A 95 16.33 0.00 -15.96
N SER A 96 16.40 -0.81 -14.89
CA SER A 96 17.64 -1.06 -14.15
C SER A 96 18.56 -2.11 -14.81
N ARG A 97 18.08 -2.83 -15.83
CA ARG A 97 18.90 -3.78 -16.59
C ARG A 97 19.92 -3.03 -17.45
N PRO A 98 21.24 -3.18 -17.23
CA PRO A 98 22.22 -2.52 -18.07
C PRO A 98 22.15 -3.08 -19.50
N ARG A 99 22.09 -2.21 -20.52
CA ARG A 99 22.28 -2.59 -21.93
C ARG A 99 23.76 -2.90 -22.18
N THR A 100 24.30 -3.96 -21.59
CA THR A 100 25.64 -4.43 -21.94
C THR A 100 25.54 -5.35 -23.14
N THR A 101 25.69 -4.81 -24.34
CA THR A 101 26.23 -5.59 -25.46
C THR A 101 27.72 -5.78 -25.19
N PHE A 102 28.10 -6.98 -24.72
CA PHE A 102 29.49 -7.39 -24.73
C PHE A 102 29.97 -7.39 -26.19
N ARG A 103 30.78 -6.38 -26.54
CA ARG A 103 31.57 -6.38 -27.77
C ARG A 103 32.96 -6.83 -27.37
N GLY A 104 33.16 -8.15 -27.41
CA GLY A 104 34.50 -8.74 -27.46
C GLY A 104 35.15 -8.49 -28.81
#